data_AF-A0A9X4AD95-F1
#
_entry.id   AF-A0A9X4AD95-F1
#
_cell.length_a   1.000
_cell.length_b   1.000
_cell.length_c   1.000
_cell.angle_alpha   90.00
_cell.angle_beta   90.00
_cell.angle_gamma   90.00
#
_symmetry.space_group_name_H-M   'P 1'
#
loop_
_entity.id
_entity.type
_entity.pdbx_description
1 polymer ?
#
loop_
_entity_poly.entity_id
_entity_poly.type
_entity_poly.pdbx_seq_one_letter_code
_entity_poly.pdbx_strand_id
1 'polypeptide(L)'
;MTNKQNENNKIIKVDFQKKNNKESKHVAMLLPEAAFPFNLNADTMLILGDISLAKKIWKGYYEHKLNLIDGISLQCLVGLDVQETVSKLQEPVKYKIFIPNMAKGSKQLYLSDLSPEGIKLFSLLKKQPETKNVTPWTFIYKKLINKAINEKVNCPKLSKKMDLSALDKFLQYFDQECQTKIKDILLNSEAEISQKILEIDDLK
;
A
#
# COMPACT_ATOMS: atom_id res chain seq x y z
N MET A 1 -59.50 -24.88 -45.77
CA MET A 1 -59.88 -24.69 -44.36
C MET A 1 -58.67 -24.15 -43.62
N THR A 2 -58.68 -22.83 -43.42
CA THR A 2 -57.71 -22.05 -42.64
C THR A 2 -58.01 -22.18 -41.15
N ASN A 3 -57.03 -22.61 -40.35
CA ASN A 3 -57.03 -22.43 -38.89
C ASN A 3 -55.58 -22.19 -38.47
N LYS A 4 -55.20 -20.91 -38.33
CA LYS A 4 -55.14 -20.15 -37.06
C LYS A 4 -54.19 -20.79 -36.05
N GLN A 5 -52.94 -20.32 -36.11
CA GLN A 5 -52.00 -20.33 -34.99
C GLN A 5 -52.66 -19.64 -33.79
N ASN A 6 -52.82 -20.37 -32.69
CA ASN A 6 -53.11 -19.79 -31.38
C ASN A 6 -51.81 -19.86 -30.57
N GLU A 7 -51.18 -18.71 -30.42
CA GLU A 7 -50.13 -18.46 -29.45
C GLU A 7 -50.72 -18.58 -28.04
N ASN A 8 -50.34 -19.62 -27.30
CA ASN A 8 -50.56 -19.68 -25.86
C ASN A 8 -49.22 -19.43 -25.16
N ASN A 9 -48.93 -18.15 -24.93
CA ASN A 9 -47.90 -17.70 -24.00
C ASN A 9 -48.24 -18.19 -22.58
N LYS A 10 -47.72 -19.36 -22.20
CA LYS A 10 -47.64 -19.76 -20.80
C LYS A 10 -46.53 -18.95 -20.13
N ILE A 11 -46.92 -17.84 -19.51
CA ILE A 11 -46.10 -17.11 -18.55
C ILE A 11 -45.85 -18.06 -17.37
N ILE A 12 -44.64 -18.62 -17.30
CA ILE A 12 -44.17 -19.30 -16.09
C ILE A 12 -43.87 -18.20 -15.07
N LYS A 13 -44.80 -17.97 -14.14
CA LYS A 13 -44.51 -17.22 -12.92
C LYS A 13 -43.56 -18.06 -12.07
N VAL A 14 -42.29 -17.69 -12.06
CA VAL A 14 -41.32 -18.21 -11.10
C VAL A 14 -41.53 -17.43 -9.81
N ASP A 15 -42.26 -18.03 -8.87
CA ASP A 15 -42.32 -17.55 -7.50
C ASP A 15 -40.94 -17.75 -6.85
N PHE A 16 -40.14 -16.68 -6.82
CA PHE A 16 -38.96 -16.64 -5.96
C PHE A 16 -39.42 -16.53 -4.51
N GLN A 17 -39.57 -17.70 -3.87
CA GLN A 17 -39.71 -17.78 -2.43
C GLN A 17 -38.54 -17.04 -1.77
N LYS A 18 -38.85 -15.93 -1.09
CA LYS A 18 -38.00 -15.34 -0.05
C LYS A 18 -37.66 -16.42 0.96
N LYS A 19 -36.39 -16.84 1.04
CA LYS A 19 -35.82 -17.39 2.27
C LYS A 19 -34.32 -17.18 2.32
N ASN A 20 -33.94 -16.49 3.39
CA ASN A 20 -32.60 -16.27 3.93
C ASN A 20 -31.76 -15.17 3.28
N ASN A 21 -32.06 -13.92 3.66
CA ASN A 21 -31.05 -12.86 3.77
C ASN A 21 -29.98 -13.31 4.78
N LYS A 22 -29.02 -14.11 4.34
CA LYS A 22 -27.64 -13.89 4.80
C LYS A 22 -27.16 -12.75 3.93
N GLU A 23 -27.11 -11.54 4.47
CA GLU A 23 -26.31 -10.48 3.87
C GLU A 23 -24.91 -11.04 3.68
N SER A 24 -24.58 -11.45 2.44
CA SER A 24 -23.19 -11.60 2.06
C SER A 24 -22.62 -10.21 2.20
N LYS A 25 -21.88 -9.95 3.28
CA LYS A 25 -21.12 -8.71 3.43
C LYS A 25 -20.17 -8.65 2.23
N HIS A 26 -20.57 -7.93 1.19
CA HIS A 26 -19.76 -7.74 0.00
C HIS A 26 -18.54 -6.94 0.46
N VAL A 27 -17.40 -7.62 0.50
CA VAL A 27 -16.13 -6.97 0.78
C VAL A 27 -15.73 -6.22 -0.49
N ALA A 28 -15.72 -4.89 -0.42
CA ALA A 28 -15.26 -4.04 -1.49
C ALA A 28 -13.74 -4.13 -1.63
N MET A 29 -13.29 -4.22 -2.86
CA MET A 29 -11.87 -4.26 -3.18
C MET A 29 -11.37 -2.82 -3.38
N LEU A 30 -10.38 -2.43 -2.59
CA LEU A 30 -9.70 -1.15 -2.72
C LEU A 30 -8.61 -1.27 -3.76
N LEU A 31 -8.81 -0.61 -4.90
CA LEU A 31 -7.81 -0.53 -5.96
C LEU A 31 -6.72 0.48 -5.57
N PRO A 32 -5.45 0.20 -5.88
CA PRO A 32 -4.38 1.16 -5.73
C PRO A 32 -4.52 2.30 -6.75
N GLU A 33 -3.90 3.45 -6.47
CA GLU A 33 -3.83 4.54 -7.44
C GLU A 33 -2.98 4.16 -8.65
N ALA A 34 -1.97 3.31 -8.46
CA ALA A 34 -1.17 2.75 -9.53
C ALA A 34 -0.69 1.33 -9.20
N ALA A 35 -0.61 0.50 -10.23
CA ALA A 35 0.04 -0.80 -10.18
C ALA A 35 0.87 -0.99 -11.44
N PHE A 36 2.15 -1.25 -11.26
CA PHE A 36 3.15 -1.28 -12.32
C PHE A 36 3.89 -2.62 -12.33
N PRO A 37 3.83 -3.42 -13.41
CA PRO A 37 4.61 -4.65 -13.53
C PRO A 37 6.03 -4.37 -14.05
N PHE A 38 7.02 -5.08 -13.51
CA PHE A 38 8.43 -4.94 -13.87
C PHE A 38 8.95 -6.27 -14.43
N ASN A 39 9.69 -7.04 -13.62
CA ASN A 39 10.19 -8.36 -14.00
C ASN A 39 9.31 -9.46 -13.38
N LEU A 40 8.48 -10.13 -14.15
CA LEU A 40 7.57 -11.16 -13.64
C LEU A 40 8.29 -12.36 -12.98
N ASN A 41 9.57 -12.56 -13.27
CA ASN A 41 10.40 -13.60 -12.66
C ASN A 41 11.05 -13.17 -11.33
N ALA A 42 10.95 -11.89 -10.97
CA ALA A 42 11.39 -11.41 -9.67
C ALA A 42 10.38 -11.76 -8.57
N ASP A 43 10.82 -11.65 -7.32
CA ASP A 43 10.05 -12.08 -6.15
C ASP A 43 9.70 -10.93 -5.19
N THR A 44 9.92 -9.68 -5.57
CA THR A 44 9.72 -8.54 -4.67
C THR A 44 8.66 -7.58 -5.19
N MET A 45 7.64 -7.34 -4.38
CA MET A 45 6.65 -6.28 -4.56
C MET A 45 6.97 -5.10 -3.65
N LEU A 46 6.91 -3.90 -4.21
CA LEU A 46 7.04 -2.65 -3.46
C LEU A 46 5.67 -1.97 -3.31
N ILE A 47 5.25 -1.72 -2.08
CA ILE A 47 4.05 -0.97 -1.73
C ILE A 47 4.47 0.43 -1.28
N LEU A 48 3.99 1.46 -1.96
CA LEU A 48 4.28 2.86 -1.70
C LEU A 48 3.05 3.60 -1.21
N GLY A 49 3.21 4.40 -0.15
CA GLY A 49 2.17 5.30 0.36
C GLY A 49 1.96 6.58 -0.46
N ASP A 50 2.72 6.78 -1.55
CA ASP A 50 2.54 7.92 -2.45
C ASP A 50 2.86 7.52 -3.89
N ILE A 51 1.95 7.84 -4.81
CA ILE A 51 2.07 7.55 -6.24
C ILE A 51 3.19 8.34 -6.95
N SER A 52 3.64 9.48 -6.43
CA SER A 52 4.69 10.27 -7.05
C SER A 52 6.02 9.51 -7.09
N LEU A 53 6.40 8.82 -6.00
CA LEU A 53 7.59 8.00 -5.97
C LEU A 53 7.43 6.75 -6.86
N ALA A 54 6.23 6.16 -6.90
CA ALA A 54 5.88 5.09 -7.83
C ALA A 54 6.15 5.48 -9.29
N LYS A 55 5.71 6.68 -9.69
CA LYS A 55 5.93 7.24 -11.02
C LYS A 55 7.41 7.52 -11.29
N LYS A 56 8.16 8.08 -10.32
CA LYS A 56 9.62 8.30 -10.45
C LYS A 56 10.36 6.97 -10.70
N ILE A 57 10.03 5.93 -9.92
CA ILE A 57 10.62 4.58 -10.06
C ILE A 57 10.28 3.97 -11.42
N TRP A 58 9.01 4.01 -11.81
CA TRP A 58 8.57 3.51 -13.12
C TRP A 58 9.32 4.19 -14.27
N LYS A 59 9.40 5.52 -14.23
CA LYS A 59 10.13 6.32 -15.21
C LYS A 59 11.61 5.91 -15.27
N GLY A 60 12.25 5.78 -14.11
CA GLY A 60 13.63 5.33 -14.01
C GLY A 60 13.88 3.96 -14.66
N TYR A 61 13.02 2.99 -14.39
CA TYR A 61 13.16 1.64 -14.93
C TYR A 61 13.00 1.60 -16.46
N TYR A 62 11.94 2.20 -16.99
CA TYR A 62 11.64 2.11 -18.42
C TYR A 62 12.45 3.06 -19.28
N GLU A 63 12.62 4.32 -18.86
CA GLU A 63 13.30 5.32 -19.67
C GLU A 63 14.83 5.25 -19.53
N HIS A 64 15.34 4.86 -18.36
CA HIS A 64 16.77 4.85 -18.06
C HIS A 64 17.34 3.43 -17.87
N LYS A 65 16.55 2.38 -18.16
CA LYS A 65 16.96 0.97 -18.06
C LYS A 65 17.51 0.61 -16.67
N LEU A 66 16.95 1.20 -15.61
CA LEU A 66 17.30 0.83 -14.24
C LEU A 66 16.77 -0.57 -13.96
N ASN A 67 17.62 -1.59 -14.08
CA ASN A 67 17.18 -2.98 -13.91
C ASN A 67 17.03 -3.40 -12.43
N LEU A 68 17.63 -2.64 -11.52
CA LEU A 68 17.64 -2.87 -10.08
C LEU A 68 17.37 -1.57 -9.33
N ILE A 69 16.73 -1.69 -8.17
CA ILE A 69 16.49 -0.61 -7.22
C ILE A 69 16.96 -1.12 -5.87
N ASP A 70 17.95 -0.48 -5.25
CA ASP A 70 18.64 -0.97 -4.05
C ASP A 70 19.14 -2.42 -4.23
N GLY A 71 19.67 -2.74 -5.42
CA GLY A 71 20.08 -4.10 -5.78
C GLY A 71 18.94 -5.12 -5.88
N ILE A 72 17.68 -4.71 -5.75
CA ILE A 72 16.50 -5.58 -5.80
C ILE A 72 15.89 -5.55 -7.20
N SER A 73 15.58 -6.73 -7.74
CA SER A 73 14.73 -6.86 -8.92
C SER A 73 13.27 -6.78 -8.48
N LEU A 74 12.54 -5.79 -8.99
CA LEU A 74 11.12 -5.64 -8.68
C LEU A 74 10.28 -6.52 -9.60
N GLN A 75 9.28 -7.17 -9.02
CA GLN A 75 8.23 -7.86 -9.76
C GLN A 75 7.10 -6.91 -10.09
N CYS A 76 6.64 -6.15 -9.09
CA CYS A 76 5.67 -5.09 -9.29
C CYS A 76 5.83 -4.00 -8.24
N LEU A 77 5.21 -2.86 -8.54
CA LEU A 77 5.08 -1.74 -7.63
C LEU A 77 3.61 -1.37 -7.52
N VAL A 78 3.17 -1.05 -6.31
CA VAL A 78 1.81 -0.61 -5.98
C VAL A 78 1.90 0.75 -5.29
N GLY A 79 1.31 1.79 -5.90
CA GLY A 79 1.19 3.12 -5.30
C GLY A 79 -0.20 3.31 -4.72
N LEU A 80 -0.27 3.78 -3.48
CA LEU A 80 -1.49 4.01 -2.71
C LEU A 80 -1.64 5.49 -2.36
N ASP A 81 -2.89 5.93 -2.18
CA ASP A 81 -3.20 7.14 -1.42
C ASP A 81 -3.28 6.75 0.06
N VAL A 82 -2.34 7.24 0.89
CA VAL A 82 -2.30 6.94 2.33
C VAL A 82 -3.58 7.36 3.04
N GLN A 83 -4.13 8.54 2.76
CA GLN A 83 -5.29 9.06 3.49
C GLN A 83 -6.53 8.25 3.13
N GLU A 84 -6.79 8.05 1.83
CA GLU A 84 -7.92 7.24 1.37
C GLU A 84 -7.80 5.80 1.85
N THR A 85 -6.62 5.20 1.73
CA THR A 85 -6.40 3.79 2.12
C THR A 85 -6.56 3.59 3.62
N VAL A 86 -6.00 4.48 4.44
CA VAL A 86 -6.16 4.43 5.90
C VAL A 86 -7.62 4.60 6.28
N SER A 87 -8.37 5.49 5.63
CA SER A 87 -9.79 5.70 5.91
C SER A 87 -10.61 4.42 5.68
N LYS A 88 -10.36 3.70 4.59
CA LYS A 88 -11.11 2.49 4.22
C LYS A 88 -10.67 1.24 4.97
N LEU A 89 -9.36 1.01 5.12
CA LEU A 89 -8.85 -0.21 5.75
C LEU A 89 -9.07 -0.27 7.27
N GLN A 90 -9.52 0.81 7.89
CA GLN A 90 -10.04 0.79 9.27
C GLN A 90 -11.33 -0.02 9.42
N GLU A 91 -12.04 -0.29 8.32
CA GLU A 91 -13.22 -1.15 8.27
C GLU A 91 -12.89 -2.46 7.53
N PRO A 92 -12.05 -3.36 8.10
CA PRO A 92 -11.50 -4.53 7.39
C PRO A 92 -12.57 -5.57 7.01
N VAL A 93 -13.76 -5.51 7.60
CA VAL A 93 -14.91 -6.33 7.20
C VAL A 93 -15.61 -5.83 5.94
N LYS A 94 -15.34 -4.58 5.53
CA LYS A 94 -15.91 -3.95 4.34
C LYS A 94 -14.89 -3.79 3.23
N TYR A 95 -13.61 -3.59 3.54
CA TYR A 95 -12.59 -3.32 2.54
C TYR A 95 -11.40 -4.28 2.61
N LYS A 96 -10.92 -4.69 1.44
CA LYS A 96 -9.65 -5.41 1.24
C LYS A 96 -8.80 -4.70 0.23
N ILE A 97 -7.49 -4.67 0.45
CA ILE A 97 -6.55 -4.14 -0.54
C ILE A 97 -6.43 -5.09 -1.73
N PHE A 98 -6.48 -4.54 -2.94
CA PHE A 98 -6.13 -5.28 -4.14
C PHE A 98 -4.62 -5.47 -4.23
N ILE A 99 -4.18 -6.72 -4.34
CA ILE A 99 -2.81 -7.09 -4.69
C ILE A 99 -2.84 -7.85 -6.01
N PRO A 100 -2.03 -7.46 -7.02
CA PRO A 100 -1.95 -8.18 -8.28
C PRO A 100 -1.65 -9.67 -8.06
N ASN A 101 -2.34 -10.56 -8.79
CA ASN A 101 -2.17 -12.01 -8.61
C ASN A 101 -0.71 -12.47 -8.78
N MET A 102 0.02 -11.85 -9.70
CA MET A 102 1.45 -12.11 -9.94
C MET A 102 2.33 -11.88 -8.69
N ALA A 103 1.90 -10.98 -7.79
CA ALA A 103 2.61 -10.60 -6.58
C ALA A 103 2.23 -11.42 -5.35
N LYS A 104 1.36 -12.43 -5.51
CA LYS A 104 0.97 -13.32 -4.42
C LYS A 104 2.14 -14.24 -4.07
N GLY A 105 2.66 -14.11 -2.85
CA GLY A 105 3.80 -14.89 -2.37
C GLY A 105 5.15 -14.19 -2.49
N SER A 106 5.18 -13.03 -3.16
CA SER A 106 6.36 -12.17 -3.27
C SER A 106 6.72 -11.58 -1.91
N LYS A 107 8.02 -11.33 -1.68
CA LYS A 107 8.52 -10.46 -0.61
C LYS A 107 7.86 -9.10 -0.76
N GLN A 108 7.29 -8.57 0.31
CA GLN A 108 6.55 -7.31 0.29
C GLN A 108 7.29 -6.26 1.10
N LEU A 109 7.77 -5.23 0.40
CA LEU A 109 8.42 -4.08 0.98
C LEU A 109 7.46 -2.90 1.03
N TYR A 110 7.52 -2.11 2.10
CA TYR A 110 6.68 -0.95 2.31
C TYR A 110 7.51 0.31 2.51
N LEU A 111 7.11 1.38 1.84
CA LEU A 111 7.65 2.72 2.05
C LEU A 111 6.53 3.75 1.97
N SER A 112 6.56 4.69 2.90
CA SER A 112 5.69 5.86 2.94
C SER A 112 6.43 6.96 3.69
N ASP A 113 5.84 8.14 3.76
CA ASP A 113 6.24 9.19 4.70
C ASP A 113 6.49 8.60 6.10
N LEU A 114 7.56 9.06 6.75
CA LEU A 114 7.81 8.78 8.15
C LEU A 114 6.90 9.71 8.96
N SER A 115 5.65 9.28 9.11
CA SER A 115 4.57 10.03 9.76
C SER A 115 3.61 9.06 10.48
N PRO A 116 2.73 9.57 11.37
CA PRO A 116 1.73 8.76 12.05
C PRO A 116 0.82 8.00 11.08
N GLU A 117 0.41 8.63 9.99
CA GLU A 117 -0.43 8.04 8.95
C GLU A 117 0.31 6.97 8.15
N GLY A 118 1.58 7.21 7.80
CA GLY A 118 2.42 6.21 7.15
C GLY A 118 2.60 4.96 8.02
N ILE A 119 2.83 5.13 9.33
CA ILE A 119 2.96 4.01 10.27
C ILE A 119 1.61 3.33 10.52
N LYS A 120 0.51 4.09 10.55
CA LYS A 120 -0.85 3.55 10.67
C LYS A 120 -1.22 2.71 9.45
N LEU A 121 -0.90 3.17 8.23
CA LEU A 121 -1.12 2.41 7.01
C LEU A 121 -0.36 1.07 7.05
N PHE A 122 0.93 1.08 7.39
CA PHE A 122 1.71 -0.14 7.58
C PHE A 122 1.01 -1.14 8.52
N SER A 123 0.53 -0.64 9.66
CA SER A 123 -0.17 -1.46 10.65
C SER A 123 -1.49 -2.05 10.13
N LEU A 124 -2.20 -1.32 9.27
CA LEU A 124 -3.44 -1.79 8.63
C LEU A 124 -3.13 -2.83 7.53
N LEU A 125 -2.08 -2.62 6.72
CA LEU A 125 -1.63 -3.58 5.72
C LEU A 125 -1.24 -4.92 6.35
N LYS A 126 -0.51 -4.90 7.48
CA LYS A 126 -0.18 -6.14 8.22
C LYS A 126 -1.40 -6.94 8.70
N LYS A 127 -2.57 -6.31 8.85
CA LYS A 127 -3.82 -6.98 9.24
C LYS A 127 -4.57 -7.58 8.05
N GLN A 128 -4.23 -7.20 6.82
CA GLN A 128 -4.85 -7.76 5.63
C GLN A 128 -4.21 -9.12 5.30
N PRO A 129 -5.00 -10.16 5.00
CA PRO A 129 -4.46 -11.47 4.60
C PRO A 129 -3.46 -11.40 3.43
N GLU A 130 -3.74 -10.52 2.48
CA GLU A 130 -2.98 -10.32 1.24
C GLU A 130 -1.63 -9.64 1.48
N THR A 131 -1.51 -8.84 2.56
CA THR A 131 -0.30 -8.08 2.90
C THR A 131 0.26 -8.35 4.30
N LYS A 132 -0.12 -9.47 4.92
CA LYS A 132 0.29 -9.83 6.30
C LYS A 132 1.80 -9.90 6.52
N ASN A 133 2.54 -10.21 5.46
CA ASN A 133 4.00 -10.38 5.49
C ASN A 133 4.75 -9.11 5.06
N VAL A 134 4.07 -7.98 4.91
CA VAL A 134 4.73 -6.72 4.56
C VAL A 134 5.72 -6.28 5.63
N THR A 135 6.87 -5.81 5.18
CA THR A 135 7.95 -5.29 6.02
C THR A 135 8.38 -3.90 5.54
N PRO A 136 8.80 -2.97 6.42
CA PRO A 136 9.34 -1.70 5.99
C PRO A 136 10.58 -1.90 5.12
N TRP A 137 10.77 -1.07 4.11
CA TRP A 137 12.00 -1.04 3.33
C TRP A 137 13.09 -0.30 4.12
N THR A 138 13.64 -0.99 5.11
CA THR A 138 14.49 -0.39 6.15
C THR A 138 15.70 0.36 5.60
N PHE A 139 16.32 -0.15 4.54
CA PHE A 139 17.43 0.52 3.86
C PHE A 139 17.03 1.89 3.30
N ILE A 140 15.90 1.98 2.61
CA ILE A 140 15.42 3.24 2.03
C ILE A 140 14.92 4.19 3.12
N TYR A 141 14.29 3.69 4.19
CA TYR A 141 13.96 4.51 5.35
C TYR A 141 15.22 5.13 6.00
N LYS A 142 16.32 4.38 6.10
CA LYS A 142 17.59 4.93 6.59
C LYS A 142 18.11 6.05 5.68
N LYS A 143 18.06 5.86 4.36
CA LYS A 143 18.42 6.91 3.40
C LYS A 143 17.53 8.14 3.54
N LEU A 144 16.22 7.95 3.66
CA LEU A 144 15.24 9.02 3.89
C LEU A 144 15.58 9.86 5.13
N ILE A 145 15.83 9.20 6.26
CA ILE A 145 16.18 9.84 7.53
C ILE A 145 17.51 10.59 7.42
N ASN A 146 18.54 9.92 6.89
CA ASN A 146 19.86 10.54 6.75
C ASN A 146 19.82 11.75 5.81
N LYS A 147 19.07 11.67 4.70
CA LYS A 147 18.88 12.78 3.77
C LYS A 147 18.23 13.97 4.46
N ALA A 148 17.12 13.75 5.17
CA ALA A 148 16.43 14.80 5.91
C ALA A 148 17.34 15.52 6.93
N ILE A 149 18.15 14.75 7.67
CA ILE A 149 19.09 15.28 8.67
C ILE A 149 20.24 16.06 7.99
N ASN A 150 20.90 15.45 7.00
CA ASN A 150 22.09 15.99 6.37
C ASN A 150 21.79 17.25 5.54
N GLU A 151 20.67 17.24 4.82
CA GLU A 151 20.23 18.36 3.98
C GLU A 151 19.43 19.40 4.78
N LYS A 152 19.22 19.17 6.09
CA LYS A 152 18.43 20.04 6.98
C LYS A 152 17.07 20.39 6.38
N VAL A 153 16.41 19.37 5.83
CA VAL A 153 15.09 19.52 5.21
C VAL A 153 14.13 20.09 6.25
N ASN A 154 13.39 21.13 5.88
CA ASN A 154 12.35 21.66 6.74
C ASN A 154 11.20 20.64 6.83
N CYS A 155 11.19 19.87 7.91
CA CYS A 155 10.21 18.84 8.17
C CYS A 155 8.96 19.48 8.80
N PRO A 156 7.77 19.30 8.21
CA PRO A 156 6.55 19.83 8.81
C PRO A 156 6.29 19.18 10.17
N LYS A 157 5.56 19.91 11.03
CA LYS A 157 5.10 19.36 12.31
C LYS A 157 4.07 18.27 12.07
N LEU A 158 4.00 17.32 13.00
CA LEU A 158 2.99 16.27 12.98
C LEU A 158 1.56 16.85 12.91
N SER A 159 0.79 16.42 11.91
CA SER A 159 -0.63 16.77 11.81
C SER A 159 -1.52 15.95 12.74
N LYS A 160 -1.05 14.78 13.21
CA LYS A 160 -1.79 13.87 14.09
C LYS A 160 -0.91 13.33 15.20
N LYS A 161 -1.55 12.91 16.30
CA LYS A 161 -0.86 12.27 17.42
C LYS A 161 -0.35 10.88 17.01
N MET A 162 0.88 10.55 17.43
CA MET A 162 1.48 9.25 17.20
C MET A 162 0.81 8.16 18.07
N ASP A 163 0.44 7.03 17.44
CA ASP A 163 0.06 5.81 18.16
C ASP A 163 1.33 5.05 18.56
N LEU A 164 1.67 5.08 19.85
CA LEU A 164 2.88 4.47 20.39
C LEU A 164 2.94 2.96 20.17
N SER A 165 1.79 2.25 20.21
CA SER A 165 1.77 0.80 19.98
C SER A 165 2.06 0.45 18.52
N ALA A 166 1.54 1.26 17.59
CA ALA A 166 1.86 1.12 16.17
C ALA A 166 3.32 1.46 15.89
N LEU A 167 3.84 2.52 16.53
CA LEU A 167 5.25 2.92 16.44
C LEU A 167 6.17 1.79 16.91
N ASP A 168 5.95 1.24 18.10
CA ASP A 168 6.81 0.20 18.67
C ASP A 168 6.88 -1.03 17.76
N LYS A 169 5.75 -1.44 17.17
CA LYS A 169 5.71 -2.54 16.19
C LYS A 169 6.46 -2.22 14.90
N PHE A 170 6.39 -0.98 14.44
CA PHE A 170 7.13 -0.52 13.26
C PHE A 170 8.63 -0.47 13.53
N LEU A 171 9.05 -0.06 14.73
CA LEU A 171 10.45 0.04 15.12
C LEU A 171 11.19 -1.31 15.23
N GLN A 172 10.46 -2.40 15.47
CA GLN A 172 11.03 -3.76 15.56
C GLN A 172 11.78 -4.22 14.29
N TYR A 173 11.56 -3.58 13.14
CA TYR A 173 12.26 -3.90 11.89
C TYR A 173 13.60 -3.18 11.74
N PHE A 174 13.89 -2.22 12.60
CA PHE A 174 15.06 -1.34 12.48
C PHE A 174 16.12 -1.69 13.53
N ASP A 175 17.37 -1.39 13.23
CA ASP A 175 18.44 -1.45 14.24
C ASP A 175 18.30 -0.33 15.27
N GLN A 176 19.03 -0.47 16.38
CA GLN A 176 18.92 0.45 17.52
C GLN A 176 19.23 1.90 17.14
N GLU A 177 20.22 2.14 16.26
CA GLU A 177 20.57 3.47 15.82
C GLU A 177 19.41 4.14 15.07
N CYS A 178 18.84 3.43 14.10
CA CYS A 178 17.71 3.93 13.32
C CYS A 178 16.45 4.07 14.17
N GLN A 179 16.23 3.18 15.15
CA GLN A 179 15.12 3.31 16.10
C GLN A 179 15.20 4.61 16.90
N THR A 180 16.39 4.95 17.41
CA THR A 180 16.62 6.20 18.14
C THR A 180 16.31 7.41 17.26
N LYS A 181 16.85 7.44 16.03
CA LYS A 181 16.58 8.53 15.07
C LYS A 181 15.09 8.70 14.79
N ILE A 182 14.37 7.60 14.54
CA ILE A 182 12.91 7.65 14.27
C ILE A 182 12.17 8.20 15.49
N LYS A 183 12.50 7.77 16.71
CA LYS A 183 11.89 8.29 17.94
C LYS A 183 12.19 9.78 18.14
N ASP A 184 13.42 10.21 17.90
CA ASP A 184 13.79 11.62 18.04
C ASP A 184 13.03 12.52 17.06
N ILE A 185 12.82 12.05 15.83
CA ILE A 185 12.04 12.78 14.81
C ILE A 185 10.56 12.84 15.22
N LEU A 186 9.94 11.70 15.49
CA LEU A 186 8.49 11.61 15.65
C LEU A 186 8.00 12.01 17.05
N LEU A 187 8.78 11.75 18.10
CA LEU A 187 8.34 11.95 19.49
C LEU A 187 8.95 13.20 20.13
N ASN A 188 10.21 13.51 19.85
CA ASN A 188 10.91 14.63 20.48
C ASN A 188 10.78 15.90 19.65
N SER A 189 11.01 15.80 18.34
CA SER A 189 10.92 16.93 17.42
C SER A 189 9.51 17.17 16.90
N GLU A 190 8.61 16.20 17.10
CA GLU A 190 7.23 16.19 16.57
C GLU A 190 7.18 16.59 15.08
N ALA A 191 8.07 16.01 14.29
CA ALA A 191 8.20 16.28 12.87
C ALA A 191 7.94 15.02 12.03
N GLU A 192 7.46 15.21 10.80
CA GLU A 192 7.33 14.13 9.81
C GLU A 192 8.31 14.32 8.65
N ILE A 193 8.75 13.22 8.05
CA ILE A 193 9.61 13.25 6.87
C ILE A 193 8.84 12.69 5.68
N SER A 194 8.58 13.54 4.68
CA SER A 194 7.94 13.10 3.45
C SER A 194 8.91 12.30 2.58
N GLN A 195 8.46 11.17 2.04
CA GLN A 195 9.24 10.36 1.10
C GLN A 195 9.51 11.10 -0.22
N LYS A 196 8.82 12.21 -0.49
CA LYS A 196 9.00 13.04 -1.70
C LYS A 196 10.39 13.64 -1.81
N ILE A 197 11.12 13.75 -0.70
CA ILE A 197 12.52 14.21 -0.71
C ILE A 197 13.45 13.19 -1.36
N LEU A 198 13.02 11.93 -1.54
CA LEU A 198 13.81 10.92 -2.22
C LEU A 198 13.77 11.16 -3.73
N GLU A 199 14.97 11.10 -4.32
CA GLU A 199 15.18 11.05 -5.75
C GLU A 199 15.54 9.64 -6.21
N ILE A 200 15.46 9.40 -7.52
CA ILE A 200 15.75 8.06 -8.09
C ILE A 200 17.17 7.59 -7.75
N ASP A 201 18.11 8.52 -7.61
CA ASP A 201 19.50 8.23 -7.23
C ASP A 201 19.62 7.76 -5.77
N ASP A 202 18.73 8.20 -4.90
CA ASP A 202 18.65 7.69 -3.53
C ASP A 202 18.17 6.23 -3.50
N LEU A 203 17.56 5.74 -4.57
CA LEU A 203 17.08 4.36 -4.69
C LEU A 203 18.06 3.42 -5.41
N LYS A 204 19.25 3.91 -5.78
CA LYS A 204 20.33 3.09 -6.36
C LYS A 204 21.14 2.37 -5.29
#